data_AF-A0A2G4F1Y1-F1
#
_entry.id   AF-A0A2G4F1Y1-F1
#
_cell.length_a   1.000
_cell.length_b   1.000
_cell.length_c   1.000
_cell.angle_alpha   90.00
_cell.angle_beta   90.00
_cell.angle_gamma   90.00
#
_symmetry.space_group_name_H-M   'P 1'
#
loop_
_entity.id
_entity.type
_entity.pdbx_description
1 polymer ?
#
loop_
_entity_poly.entity_id
_entity_poly.type
_entity_poly.pdbx_seq_one_letter_code
_entity_poly.pdbx_strand_id
1 'polypeptide(L)'
;MKSPQIFLQEDDVLSTPASALMYQCTFKVSEFLTIMQSKLLEERLFLDGMDCELLSSGKSWTKGKVIVRLEFCPDEDQIEQKALPAASEHSDSTQEYNQNSSGQIDANQNSNAGESTEINTNFPIYRHRNSNPHSVGMWS
;
A
#
# COMPACT_ATOMS: atom_id res chain seq x y z
N MET A 1 24.57 19.69 -6.20
CA MET A 1 23.37 20.20 -5.48
C MET A 1 23.01 19.17 -4.42
N LYS A 2 22.58 19.59 -3.22
CA LYS A 2 22.14 18.63 -2.19
C LYS A 2 20.72 18.19 -2.57
N SER A 3 20.51 16.90 -2.80
CA SER A 3 19.17 16.36 -3.06
C SER A 3 18.27 16.65 -1.85
N PRO A 4 16.95 16.87 -2.07
CA PRO A 4 16.02 17.04 -0.96
C PRO A 4 15.97 15.75 -0.14
N GLN A 5 16.15 15.87 1.18
CA GLN A 5 16.03 14.77 2.12
C GLN A 5 14.54 14.49 2.36
N ILE A 6 14.04 13.35 1.86
CA ILE A 6 12.64 12.95 2.02
C ILE A 6 12.54 12.05 3.24
N PHE A 7 11.99 12.56 4.34
CA PHE A 7 11.74 11.75 5.53
C PHE A 7 10.40 11.03 5.42
N LEU A 8 10.45 9.71 5.55
CA LEU A 8 9.29 8.85 5.51
C LEU A 8 8.39 9.07 6.75
N GLN A 9 7.10 9.18 6.51
CA GLN A 9 6.04 9.29 7.51
C GLN A 9 5.43 7.92 7.81
N GLU A 10 4.75 7.78 8.94
CA GLU A 10 4.18 6.50 9.41
C GLU A 10 3.17 5.86 8.44
N ASP A 11 2.43 6.69 7.70
CA ASP A 11 1.42 6.26 6.74
C ASP A 11 1.96 6.02 5.33
N ASP A 12 3.22 6.35 5.07
CA ASP A 12 3.84 6.08 3.78
C ASP A 12 3.94 4.56 3.56
N VAL A 13 3.74 4.15 2.31
CA VAL A 13 3.78 2.74 1.90
C VAL A 13 5.06 2.50 1.10
N LEU A 14 5.85 1.55 1.56
CA LEU A 14 7.05 1.10 0.86
C LEU A 14 6.76 -0.20 0.13
N SER A 15 7.33 -0.32 -1.08
CA SER A 15 7.36 -1.58 -1.81
C SER A 15 8.82 -1.93 -2.08
N THR A 16 9.25 -3.11 -1.62
CA THR A 16 10.61 -3.62 -1.80
C THR A 16 10.54 -5.04 -2.36
N PRO A 17 11.50 -5.45 -3.23
CA PRO A 17 11.49 -6.79 -3.79
C PRO A 17 11.71 -7.88 -2.71
N ALA A 18 12.46 -7.55 -1.67
CA ALA A 18 12.68 -8.41 -0.51
C ALA A 18 12.99 -7.57 0.74
N SER A 19 12.66 -8.12 1.91
CA SER A 19 13.03 -7.56 3.21
C SER A 19 13.40 -8.69 4.16
N ALA A 20 14.45 -8.48 4.96
CA ALA A 20 14.81 -9.40 6.04
C ALA A 20 13.87 -9.28 7.25
N LEU A 21 13.15 -8.16 7.34
CA LEU A 21 12.28 -7.82 8.48
C LEU A 21 10.80 -8.02 8.15
N MET A 22 10.39 -7.88 6.88
CA MET A 22 9.01 -8.02 6.42
C MET A 22 8.87 -9.24 5.51
N TYR A 23 7.86 -10.08 5.76
CA TYR A 23 7.53 -11.19 4.86
C TYR A 23 6.83 -10.69 3.57
N GLN A 24 6.06 -9.62 3.67
CA GLN A 24 5.36 -9.01 2.54
C GLN A 24 6.28 -8.00 1.83
N CYS A 25 6.16 -7.90 0.50
CA CYS A 25 6.91 -6.97 -0.33
C CYS A 25 6.39 -5.52 -0.24
N THR A 26 5.18 -5.31 0.27
CA THR A 26 4.57 -3.98 0.42
C THR A 26 4.06 -3.81 1.84
N PHE A 27 4.45 -2.73 2.49
CA PHE A 27 4.16 -2.50 3.90
C PHE A 27 4.17 -1.00 4.23
N LYS A 28 3.47 -0.63 5.29
CA LYS A 28 3.54 0.73 5.84
C LYS A 28 4.85 0.95 6.59
N VAL A 29 5.33 2.18 6.58
CA VAL A 29 6.50 2.60 7.36
C VAL A 29 6.28 2.36 8.86
N SER A 30 5.08 2.61 9.38
CA SER A 30 4.71 2.29 10.77
C SER A 30 4.88 0.81 11.13
N GLU A 31 4.50 -0.11 10.24
CA GLU A 31 4.66 -1.55 10.46
C GLU A 31 6.15 -1.94 10.51
N PHE A 32 6.94 -1.37 9.61
CA PHE A 32 8.38 -1.59 9.57
C PHE A 32 9.10 -1.04 10.81
N LEU A 33 8.75 0.18 11.24
CA LEU A 33 9.27 0.80 12.47
C LEU A 33 8.89 -0.02 13.70
N THR A 34 7.64 -0.51 13.78
CA THR A 34 7.18 -1.37 14.89
C THR A 34 8.01 -2.64 15.00
N ILE A 35 8.31 -3.29 13.87
CA ILE A 35 9.13 -4.51 13.86
C ILE A 35 10.57 -4.17 14.25
N MET A 36 11.16 -3.10 13.74
CA MET A 36 12.51 -2.68 14.16
C MET A 36 12.57 -2.35 15.66
N GLN A 37 11.57 -1.63 16.18
CA GLN A 37 11.47 -1.33 17.61
C GLN A 37 11.39 -2.61 18.44
N SER A 38 10.62 -3.62 18.01
CA SER A 38 10.52 -4.91 18.72
C SER A 38 11.84 -5.70 18.79
N LYS A 39 12.79 -5.40 17.89
CA LYS A 39 14.12 -6.04 17.86
C LYS A 39 15.16 -5.29 18.67
N LEU A 40 14.86 -4.07 19.11
CA LEU A 40 15.78 -3.22 19.86
C LEU A 40 15.29 -3.09 21.30
N LEU A 41 16.24 -3.01 22.25
CA LEU A 41 15.91 -2.87 23.67
C LEU A 41 15.52 -1.43 24.06
N GLU A 42 15.82 -0.45 23.20
CA GLU A 42 15.67 0.97 23.50
C GLU A 42 14.52 1.59 22.70
N GLU A 43 13.33 1.61 23.29
CA GLU A 43 12.10 2.12 22.66
C GLU A 43 12.18 3.62 22.34
N ARG A 44 12.93 4.39 23.14
CA ARG A 44 13.00 5.86 23.00
C ARG A 44 13.65 6.30 21.69
N LEU A 45 14.44 5.44 21.04
CA LEU A 45 15.06 5.74 19.74
C LEU A 45 14.05 6.07 18.64
N PHE A 46 12.84 5.52 18.72
CA PHE A 46 11.77 5.68 17.72
C PHE A 46 10.72 6.73 18.11
N LEU A 47 10.81 7.28 19.33
CA LEU A 47 9.87 8.26 19.88
C LEU A 47 10.55 9.63 19.99
N ASP A 48 10.92 10.01 21.21
CA ASP A 48 11.47 11.33 21.55
C ASP A 48 13.00 11.37 21.55
N GLY A 49 13.65 10.24 21.26
CA GLY A 49 15.10 10.08 21.24
C GLY A 49 15.70 9.65 22.57
N MET A 50 16.81 8.91 22.49
CA MET A 50 17.60 8.50 23.65
C MET A 50 18.64 9.58 23.99
N ASP A 51 18.72 9.97 25.26
CA ASP A 51 19.72 10.95 25.73
C ASP A 51 21.15 10.42 25.54
N CYS A 52 22.04 11.26 25.02
CA CYS A 52 23.44 10.89 24.80
C CYS A 52 24.37 12.12 24.84
N GLU A 53 25.68 11.86 24.81
CA GLU A 53 26.70 12.86 24.61
C GLU A 53 27.48 12.56 23.33
N LEU A 54 27.63 13.55 22.46
CA LEU A 54 28.38 13.46 21.21
C LEU A 54 29.76 14.09 21.39
N LEU A 55 30.81 13.33 21.04
CA LEU A 55 32.16 13.84 20.86
C LEU A 55 32.52 13.81 19.37
N SER A 56 32.72 14.99 18.78
CA SER A 56 33.25 15.12 17.42
C SER A 56 34.73 15.47 17.45
N SER A 57 35.47 15.09 16.42
CA SER A 57 36.90 15.46 16.31
C SER A 57 37.09 16.98 16.45
N GLY A 58 37.97 17.38 17.36
CA GLY A 58 38.27 18.78 17.66
C GLY A 58 37.20 19.54 18.44
N LYS A 59 36.16 18.88 18.96
CA LYS A 59 35.09 19.49 19.77
C LYS A 59 35.02 18.88 21.17
N SER A 60 34.36 19.57 22.09
CA SER A 60 34.01 19.05 23.41
C SER A 60 32.77 18.14 23.35
N TRP A 61 32.58 17.35 24.41
CA TRP A 61 31.33 16.61 24.62
C TRP A 61 30.13 17.53 24.58
N THR A 62 29.09 17.13 23.85
CA THR A 62 27.84 17.88 23.69
C THR A 62 26.66 16.98 24.02
N LYS A 63 25.85 17.37 25.02
CA LYS A 63 24.61 16.67 25.36
C LYS A 63 23.57 16.83 24.26
N GLY A 64 22.83 15.77 23.98
CA GLY A 64 21.76 15.77 22.99
C GLY A 64 20.95 14.49 23.05
N LYS A 65 20.23 14.22 21.96
CA LYS A 65 19.46 12.99 21.78
C LYS A 65 19.82 12.33 20.46
N VAL A 66 19.84 11.01 20.46
CA VAL A 66 19.91 10.19 19.24
C VAL A 66 18.51 9.67 18.89
N ILE A 67 18.11 9.86 17.64
CA ILE A 67 16.78 9.52 17.11
C ILE A 67 16.97 8.75 15.80
N VAL A 68 16.18 7.70 15.60
CA VAL A 68 16.13 6.94 14.34
C VAL A 68 15.05 7.54 13.44
N ARG A 69 15.41 7.88 12.20
CA ARG A 69 14.48 8.33 11.16
C ARG A 69 14.79 7.62 9.85
N LEU A 70 13.77 7.34 9.06
CA LEU A 70 13.92 6.74 7.74
C LEU A 70 13.89 7.81 6.66
N GLU A 71 14.78 7.68 5.69
CA GLU A 71 14.91 8.56 4.55
C GLU A 71 14.64 7.78 3.26
N PHE A 72 13.90 8.40 2.34
CA PHE A 72 13.72 7.94 0.99
C PHE A 72 14.63 8.73 0.05
N CYS A 73 15.44 8.02 -0.74
CA CYS A 73 16.31 8.62 -1.74
C CYS A 73 15.74 8.29 -3.13
N PRO A 74 15.06 9.23 -3.81
CA PRO A 74 14.60 9.03 -5.17
C PRO A 74 15.78 8.99 -6.14
N ASP A 75 15.66 8.20 -7.21
CA ASP A 75 16.62 8.24 -8.32
C ASP A 75 16.54 9.59 -9.05
N GLU A 76 17.67 10.06 -9.58
CA GLU A 76 17.82 11.41 -10.15
C GLU A 76 16.83 11.73 -11.29
N ASP A 77 16.24 10.71 -11.91
CA ASP A 77 15.38 10.84 -13.10
C ASP A 77 13.88 11.11 -12.80
N GLN A 78 13.47 11.16 -11.52
CA GLN A 78 12.05 11.24 -11.15
C GLN A 78 11.57 12.63 -10.69
N ILE A 79 12.37 13.69 -10.85
CA ILE A 79 11.95 15.06 -10.52
C ILE A 79 11.02 15.58 -11.64
N GLU A 80 9.72 15.47 -11.38
CA GLU A 80 8.55 15.83 -12.20
C GLU A 80 8.78 16.76 -13.41
N GLN A 81 8.37 16.24 -14.58
CA GLN A 81 7.81 17.07 -15.64
C GLN A 81 6.57 17.77 -15.10
N LYS A 82 6.76 19.02 -14.66
CA LYS A 82 5.68 19.94 -14.31
C LYS A 82 4.64 19.93 -15.43
N ALA A 83 3.45 19.40 -15.15
CA ALA A 83 2.35 19.36 -16.10
C ALA A 83 2.11 20.77 -16.66
N LEU A 84 2.19 20.91 -17.99
CA LEU A 84 1.79 22.12 -18.69
C LEU A 84 0.35 22.45 -18.29
N PRO A 85 0.03 23.72 -17.95
CA PRO A 85 -1.33 24.09 -17.60
C PRO A 85 -2.23 23.80 -18.80
N ALA A 86 -3.23 22.95 -18.61
CA ALA A 86 -4.27 22.70 -19.58
C ALA A 86 -4.85 24.06 -20.02
N ALA A 87 -4.84 24.31 -21.32
CA ALA A 87 -5.46 25.49 -21.89
C ALA A 87 -6.93 25.56 -21.44
N SER A 88 -7.35 26.73 -20.99
CA SER A 88 -8.74 26.99 -20.62
C SER A 88 -9.63 26.88 -21.86
N GLU A 89 -10.40 25.81 -21.96
CA GLU A 89 -11.52 25.74 -22.89
C GLU A 89 -12.63 26.63 -22.32
N HIS A 90 -12.85 27.76 -23.00
CA HIS A 90 -13.96 28.65 -22.75
C HIS A 90 -15.25 27.93 -23.16
N SER A 91 -15.96 27.36 -22.19
CA SER A 91 -17.32 26.86 -22.38
C SER A 91 -18.27 28.06 -22.52
N ASP A 92 -18.90 28.22 -23.68
CA ASP A 92 -20.03 29.14 -23.85
C ASP A 92 -21.21 28.43 -24.53
N SER A 93 -22.40 28.81 -24.06
CA SER A 93 -23.75 28.55 -24.56
C SER A 93 -24.40 27.16 -24.39
N THR A 94 -25.18 27.10 -23.30
CA THR A 94 -26.47 26.43 -23.06
C THR A 94 -27.27 25.99 -24.29
N GLN A 95 -27.75 24.73 -24.29
CA GLN A 95 -28.93 24.32 -25.05
C GLN A 95 -30.03 23.83 -24.10
N GLU A 96 -30.97 24.71 -23.78
CA GLU A 96 -32.33 24.35 -23.39
C GLU A 96 -33.16 24.14 -24.65
N TYR A 97 -33.74 22.96 -24.84
CA TYR A 97 -34.96 22.81 -25.64
C TYR A 97 -35.89 21.74 -25.04
N ASN A 98 -36.84 22.27 -24.29
CA ASN A 98 -38.26 21.93 -24.15
C ASN A 98 -38.77 20.49 -24.32
N GLN A 99 -39.44 20.08 -23.24
CA GLN A 99 -40.51 19.08 -23.19
C GLN A 99 -41.64 19.43 -24.17
N ASN A 100 -42.13 18.44 -24.91
CA ASN A 100 -43.54 18.40 -25.30
C ASN A 100 -44.08 16.98 -25.21
N SER A 101 -45.12 16.87 -24.39
CA SER A 101 -45.95 15.72 -24.09
C SER A 101 -46.91 15.39 -25.25
N SER A 102 -47.16 14.10 -25.52
CA SER A 102 -48.51 13.50 -25.57
C SER A 102 -48.57 12.10 -26.21
N GLY A 103 -49.42 11.24 -25.63
CA GLY A 103 -50.02 10.03 -26.23
C GLY A 103 -49.38 8.70 -25.81
N GLN A 104 -49.81 8.01 -24.74
CA GLN A 104 -51.03 7.18 -24.56
C GLN A 104 -50.72 5.65 -24.63
N ILE A 105 -50.98 4.97 -23.49
CA ILE A 105 -51.54 3.61 -23.24
C ILE A 105 -51.22 2.46 -24.21
N ASP A 106 -50.79 1.26 -23.77
CA ASP A 106 -51.65 0.28 -23.10
C ASP A 106 -50.90 -0.77 -22.26
N ALA A 107 -51.62 -1.32 -21.30
CA ALA A 107 -51.23 -2.39 -20.40
C ALA A 107 -50.99 -3.73 -21.12
N ASN A 108 -50.03 -4.52 -20.61
CA ASN A 108 -50.21 -5.97 -20.54
C ASN A 108 -49.37 -6.56 -19.41
N GLN A 109 -50.08 -7.17 -18.46
CA GLN A 109 -49.55 -8.15 -17.53
C GLN A 109 -49.11 -9.39 -18.31
N ASN A 110 -47.94 -9.95 -18.00
CA ASN A 110 -47.86 -11.41 -17.92
C ASN A 110 -46.78 -11.86 -16.92
N SER A 111 -47.26 -12.59 -15.92
CA SER A 111 -46.52 -13.39 -14.96
C SER A 111 -45.72 -14.50 -15.65
N ASN A 112 -44.49 -14.75 -15.20
CA ASN A 112 -43.94 -16.10 -15.22
C ASN A 112 -42.91 -16.33 -14.13
N ALA A 113 -42.98 -17.53 -13.57
CA ALA A 113 -42.33 -18.00 -12.37
C ALA A 113 -40.98 -18.69 -12.65
N GLY A 114 -40.22 -18.91 -11.58
CA GLY A 114 -39.06 -19.81 -11.51
C GLY A 114 -37.74 -19.08 -11.80
N GLU A 115 -36.60 -19.43 -11.24
CA GLU A 115 -36.20 -20.51 -10.36
C GLU A 115 -34.72 -20.23 -10.02
N SER A 116 -34.27 -20.62 -8.82
CA SER A 116 -32.89 -20.43 -8.35
C SER A 116 -31.85 -20.91 -9.36
N THR A 117 -30.79 -20.12 -9.58
CA THR A 117 -29.59 -20.62 -10.26
C THR A 117 -28.37 -20.49 -9.35
N GLU A 118 -27.82 -21.66 -9.07
CA GLU A 118 -26.69 -21.94 -8.20
C GLU A 118 -25.38 -21.44 -8.82
N ILE A 119 -24.51 -20.94 -7.97
CA ILE A 119 -23.19 -20.41 -8.34
C ILE A 119 -22.28 -21.60 -8.67
N ASN A 120 -22.00 -21.81 -9.96
CA ASN A 120 -21.09 -22.84 -10.44
C ASN A 120 -19.63 -22.46 -10.16
N THR A 121 -19.07 -22.91 -9.03
CA THR A 121 -17.62 -22.86 -8.79
C THR A 121 -16.98 -24.18 -9.19
N ASN A 122 -16.47 -24.22 -10.41
CA ASN A 122 -15.73 -25.35 -10.96
C ASN A 122 -14.32 -25.41 -10.35
N PHE A 123 -14.17 -26.08 -9.21
CA PHE A 123 -12.87 -26.46 -8.64
C PHE A 123 -12.69 -27.98 -8.70
N PRO A 124 -11.55 -28.50 -9.19
CA PRO A 124 -11.32 -29.94 -9.24
C PRO A 124 -11.13 -30.51 -7.82
N ILE A 125 -12.08 -31.37 -7.42
CA ILE A 125 -12.02 -32.19 -6.20
C ILE A 125 -11.02 -33.33 -6.46
N TYR A 126 -9.77 -33.18 -6.03
CA TYR A 126 -8.87 -34.33 -5.90
C TYR A 126 -9.23 -35.10 -4.64
N ARG A 127 -10.14 -36.06 -4.78
CA ARG A 127 -10.29 -37.18 -3.85
C ARG A 127 -9.45 -38.36 -4.35
N HIS A 128 -8.89 -39.05 -3.36
CA HIS A 128 -8.38 -40.44 -3.31
C HIS A 128 -6.90 -40.49 -2.87
N ARG A 129 -6.48 -41.38 -1.97
CA ARG A 129 -7.13 -42.38 -1.13
C ARG A 129 -6.04 -42.89 -0.19
N ASN A 130 -6.36 -43.01 1.09
CA ASN A 130 -5.48 -43.59 2.10
C ASN A 130 -5.21 -45.07 1.79
N SER A 131 -3.94 -45.45 1.57
CA SER A 131 -3.38 -46.78 1.87
C SER A 131 -1.95 -46.95 1.32
N ASN A 132 -0.91 -46.76 2.15
CA ASN A 132 0.20 -47.73 2.36
C ASN A 132 1.29 -47.14 3.30
N PRO A 133 1.50 -47.65 4.52
CA PRO A 133 2.52 -47.15 5.46
C PRO A 133 3.81 -47.98 5.38
N HIS A 134 4.49 -48.02 4.24
CA HIS A 134 5.87 -48.52 4.17
C HIS A 134 6.61 -47.81 3.04
N SER A 135 7.11 -46.61 3.31
CA SER A 135 8.20 -46.02 2.53
C SER A 135 9.19 -45.40 3.51
N VAL A 136 10.24 -46.16 3.81
CA VAL A 136 11.37 -45.72 4.61
C VAL A 136 12.30 -44.99 3.65
N GLY A 137 12.13 -43.67 3.54
CA GLY A 137 13.03 -42.81 2.79
C GLY A 137 14.24 -42.45 3.65
N MET A 138 15.34 -43.18 3.45
CA MET A 138 16.67 -42.83 3.95
C MET A 138 17.09 -41.46 3.38
N TRP A 139 17.42 -40.51 4.25
CA TRP A 139 18.17 -39.32 3.88
C TRP A 139 19.57 -39.53 4.45
N SER A 140 20.53 -39.74 3.56
CA SER A 140 21.97 -39.69 3.85
C SER A 140 22.49 -38.26 3.68
#